data_AF-A0A7X9AS03-F1
#
_entry.id   AF-A0A7X9AS03-F1
#
_cell.length_a   1.000
_cell.length_b   1.000
_cell.length_c   1.000
_cell.angle_alpha   90.00
_cell.angle_beta   90.00
_cell.angle_gamma   90.00
#
_symmetry.space_group_name_H-M   'P 1'
#
loop_
_entity.id
_entity.type
_entity.pdbx_description
1 polymer ?
#
loop_
_entity_poly.entity_id
_entity_poly.type
_entity_poly.pdbx_seq_one_letter_code
_entity_poly.pdbx_strand_id
1 'polypeptide(L)'
;MISRCQTTTLALAAFLMLTFAWTALSAPVDPGAARAEWMTGFVKLEAADKAVADDNVMAALPLYKEALTIFEGVRRKYPQWNPSLLNYRINYCQQNIEKLESRIQSSASALSRDDLLALSNKQAKELQ
;
A
#
# COMPACT_ATOMS: atom_id res chain seq x y z
N MET A 1 9.01 -34.78 60.14
CA MET A 1 7.96 -34.46 59.14
C MET A 1 7.74 -32.94 59.10
N ILE A 2 8.69 -32.16 58.58
CA ILE A 2 8.53 -30.71 58.38
C ILE A 2 9.39 -30.32 57.17
N SER A 3 8.97 -30.66 55.95
CA SER A 3 9.74 -30.25 54.75
C SER A 3 8.93 -30.29 53.44
N ARG A 4 7.62 -30.00 53.50
CA ARG A 4 6.75 -29.99 52.29
C ARG A 4 5.79 -28.80 52.19
N CYS A 5 5.81 -27.87 53.15
CA CYS A 5 4.81 -26.79 53.24
C CYS A 5 5.34 -25.39 52.85
N GLN A 6 6.62 -25.25 52.48
CA GLN A 6 7.21 -23.96 52.13
C GLN A 6 7.66 -23.82 50.67
N THR A 7 7.67 -24.92 49.90
CA THR A 7 8.12 -24.89 48.51
C THR A 7 7.02 -24.53 47.50
N THR A 8 5.73 -24.63 47.89
CA THR A 8 4.61 -24.31 46.99
C THR A 8 4.23 -22.83 46.99
N THR A 9 4.51 -22.09 48.08
CA THR A 9 4.13 -20.68 48.22
C THR A 9 5.08 -19.70 47.51
N LEU A 10 6.34 -20.08 47.30
CA LEU A 10 7.32 -19.22 46.64
C LEU A 10 7.28 -19.30 45.10
N ALA A 11 6.69 -20.34 44.52
CA ALA A 11 6.59 -20.50 43.07
C ALA A 11 5.46 -19.65 42.43
N LEU A 12 4.41 -19.29 43.19
CA LEU A 12 3.28 -18.52 42.66
C LEU A 12 3.55 -17.01 42.56
N ALA A 13 4.39 -16.44 43.44
CA ALA A 13 4.66 -15.01 43.46
C ALA A 13 5.59 -14.53 42.33
N ALA A 14 6.46 -15.41 41.82
CA ALA A 14 7.36 -15.09 40.71
C ALA A 14 6.66 -15.07 39.34
N PHE A 15 5.53 -15.77 39.18
CA PHE A 15 4.79 -15.84 37.93
C PHE A 15 3.89 -14.62 37.69
N LEU A 16 3.50 -13.91 38.75
CA LEU A 16 2.60 -12.74 38.68
C LEU A 16 3.30 -11.40 38.39
N MET A 17 4.63 -11.33 38.52
CA MET A 17 5.40 -10.10 38.24
C MET A 17 5.97 -10.02 36.82
N LEU A 18 5.89 -11.09 36.02
CA LEU A 18 6.38 -11.11 34.63
C LEU A 18 5.31 -10.76 33.59
N THR A 19 4.04 -10.64 33.97
CA THR A 19 2.95 -10.31 33.03
C THR A 19 2.64 -8.81 32.94
N PHE A 20 3.21 -7.98 33.82
CA PHE A 20 2.87 -6.55 33.91
C PHE A 20 3.79 -5.62 33.09
N ALA A 21 4.88 -6.14 32.52
CA ALA A 21 5.84 -5.35 31.75
C ALA A 21 5.49 -5.20 30.25
N TRP A 22 4.34 -5.69 29.80
CA TRP A 22 3.95 -5.64 28.38
C TRP A 22 2.96 -4.55 28.01
N THR A 23 2.61 -3.65 28.93
CA THR A 23 1.92 -2.42 28.52
C THR A 23 2.97 -1.47 27.96
N ALA A 24 3.45 -1.81 26.76
CA ALA A 24 4.22 -0.92 25.92
C ALA A 24 3.50 0.42 25.91
N LEU A 25 4.15 1.41 26.51
CA LEU A 25 3.74 2.80 26.57
C LEU A 25 3.56 3.28 25.12
N SER A 26 2.37 3.08 24.60
CA SER A 26 1.97 3.64 23.32
C SER A 26 1.76 5.12 23.61
N ALA A 27 2.78 5.93 23.31
CA ALA A 27 2.62 7.38 23.33
C ALA A 27 1.34 7.70 22.53
N PRO A 28 0.43 8.54 23.07
CA PRO A 28 -0.78 8.88 22.35
C PRO A 28 -0.39 9.44 20.99
N VAL A 29 -0.74 8.71 19.94
CA VAL A 29 -0.53 9.14 18.55
C VAL A 29 -1.29 10.45 18.40
N ASP A 30 -0.57 11.54 18.14
CA ASP A 30 -1.20 12.80 17.76
C ASP A 30 -2.06 12.55 16.50
N PRO A 31 -3.40 12.60 16.59
CA PRO A 31 -4.26 12.36 15.45
C PRO A 31 -4.06 13.39 14.33
N GLY A 32 -3.51 14.57 14.67
CA GLY A 32 -3.13 15.61 13.72
C GLY A 32 -1.96 15.18 12.84
N ALA A 33 -0.94 14.51 13.40
CA ALA A 33 0.22 14.04 12.66
C ALA A 33 -0.16 12.95 11.64
N ALA A 34 -0.97 11.97 12.06
CA ALA A 34 -1.45 10.92 11.15
C ALA A 34 -2.29 11.49 10.00
N ARG A 35 -3.15 12.48 10.28
CA ARG A 35 -3.92 13.19 9.27
C ARG A 35 -3.03 13.96 8.30
N ALA A 36 -2.03 14.68 8.80
CA ALA A 36 -1.13 15.47 7.99
C ALA A 36 -0.35 14.60 7.01
N GLU A 37 0.23 13.49 7.48
CA GLU A 37 0.92 12.53 6.61
C GLU A 37 -0.03 11.90 5.59
N TRP A 38 -1.22 11.48 6.02
CA TRP A 38 -2.24 10.94 5.11
C TRP A 38 -2.62 11.93 4.00
N MET A 39 -2.72 13.22 4.33
CA MET A 39 -3.09 14.26 3.35
C MET A 39 -2.08 14.38 2.22
N THR A 40 -0.79 14.12 2.47
CA THR A 40 0.22 14.13 1.41
C THR A 40 -0.04 13.05 0.36
N GLY A 41 -0.53 11.87 0.78
CA GLY A 41 -0.94 10.80 -0.14
C GLY A 41 -2.24 11.12 -0.85
N PHE A 42 -3.17 11.78 -0.16
CA PHE A 42 -4.43 12.21 -0.76
C PHE A 42 -4.24 13.20 -1.91
N VAL A 43 -3.33 14.17 -1.77
CA VAL A 43 -2.98 15.11 -2.86
C VAL A 43 -2.42 14.37 -4.08
N LYS A 44 -1.62 13.32 -3.87
CA LYS A 44 -1.09 12.48 -4.97
C LYS A 44 -2.19 11.68 -5.65
N LEU A 45 -3.14 11.14 -4.87
CA LEU A 45 -4.30 10.43 -5.39
C LEU A 45 -5.17 11.36 -6.25
N GLU A 46 -5.48 12.57 -5.79
CA GLU A 46 -6.27 13.53 -6.58
C GLU A 46 -5.57 13.93 -7.89
N ALA A 47 -4.24 14.08 -7.84
CA ALA A 47 -3.45 14.32 -9.05
C ALA A 47 -3.48 13.11 -10.01
N ALA A 48 -3.46 11.89 -9.48
CA ALA A 48 -3.58 10.66 -10.27
C ALA A 48 -4.96 10.57 -10.93
N ASP A 49 -6.04 10.80 -10.17
CA ASP A 49 -7.42 10.80 -10.66
C ASP A 49 -7.60 11.84 -11.77
N LYS A 50 -7.03 13.04 -11.58
CA LYS A 50 -6.99 14.06 -12.64
C LYS A 50 -6.25 13.59 -13.89
N ALA A 51 -5.07 12.99 -13.73
CA ALA A 51 -4.32 12.48 -14.87
C ALA A 51 -5.07 11.38 -15.63
N VAL A 52 -5.82 10.52 -14.94
CA VAL A 52 -6.73 9.55 -15.57
C VAL A 52 -7.84 10.26 -16.35
N ALA A 53 -8.47 11.28 -15.76
CA ALA A 53 -9.51 12.06 -16.43
C ALA A 53 -9.01 12.79 -17.68
N ASP A 54 -7.74 13.20 -17.69
CA ASP A 54 -7.06 13.82 -18.82
C ASP A 54 -6.49 12.78 -19.82
N ASP A 55 -6.83 11.50 -19.67
CA ASP A 55 -6.34 10.33 -20.43
C ASP A 55 -4.81 10.13 -20.41
N ASN A 56 -4.13 10.77 -19.46
CA ASN A 56 -2.68 10.70 -19.29
C ASN A 56 -2.28 9.54 -18.36
N VAL A 57 -2.42 8.32 -18.87
CA VAL A 57 -2.10 7.08 -18.14
C VAL A 57 -0.66 7.02 -17.66
N MET A 58 0.28 7.56 -18.44
CA MET A 58 1.71 7.59 -18.11
C MET A 58 1.99 8.44 -16.87
N ALA A 59 1.27 9.56 -16.70
CA ALA A 59 1.37 10.40 -15.51
C ALA A 59 0.59 9.83 -14.31
N ALA A 60 -0.55 9.19 -14.55
CA ALA A 60 -1.41 8.67 -13.48
C ALA A 60 -0.78 7.52 -12.69
N LEU A 61 -0.14 6.56 -13.37
CA LEU A 61 0.41 5.36 -12.73
C LEU A 61 1.42 5.65 -11.59
N PRO A 62 2.48 6.46 -11.79
CA PRO A 62 3.42 6.75 -10.70
C PRO A 62 2.76 7.50 -9.54
N LEU A 63 1.78 8.37 -9.81
CA LEU A 63 1.07 9.12 -8.76
C LEU A 63 0.24 8.19 -7.85
N TYR A 64 -0.45 7.20 -8.41
CA TYR A 64 -1.13 6.18 -7.59
C TYR A 64 -0.14 5.35 -6.77
N LYS A 65 1.02 4.99 -7.32
CA LYS A 65 2.07 4.23 -6.60
C LYS A 65 2.63 5.04 -5.42
N GLU A 66 2.85 6.33 -5.62
CA GLU A 66 3.26 7.25 -4.53
C GLU A 66 2.17 7.36 -3.45
N ALA A 67 0.91 7.57 -3.84
CA ALA A 67 -0.21 7.63 -2.90
C ALA A 67 -0.34 6.33 -2.09
N LEU A 68 -0.27 5.18 -2.75
CA LEU A 68 -0.29 3.86 -2.10
C LEU A 68 0.82 3.74 -1.05
N THR A 69 2.05 4.08 -1.42
CA THR A 69 3.21 4.02 -0.54
C THR A 69 3.00 4.87 0.73
N ILE A 70 2.43 6.07 0.57
CA ILE A 70 2.12 6.96 1.69
C ILE A 70 1.04 6.36 2.59
N PHE A 71 -0.07 5.89 2.03
CA PHE A 71 -1.16 5.32 2.83
C PHE A 71 -0.72 4.07 3.59
N GLU A 72 0.09 3.20 2.99
CA GLU A 72 0.66 2.06 3.69
C GLU A 72 1.65 2.50 4.79
N GLY A 73 2.42 3.55 4.56
CA GLY A 73 3.28 4.18 5.56
C GLY A 73 2.49 4.66 6.78
N VAL A 74 1.42 5.41 6.54
CA VAL A 74 0.49 5.87 7.59
C VAL A 74 -0.12 4.69 8.33
N ARG A 75 -0.54 3.62 7.63
CA ARG A 75 -1.08 2.40 8.26
C ARG A 75 -0.07 1.72 9.18
N ARG A 76 1.20 1.64 8.77
CA ARG A 76 2.27 1.04 9.59
C ARG A 76 2.59 1.90 10.81
N LYS A 77 2.64 3.21 10.64
CA LYS A 77 3.03 4.16 11.70
C LYS A 77 1.88 4.46 12.68
N TYR A 78 0.65 4.45 12.20
CA TYR A 78 -0.56 4.86 12.94
C TYR A 78 -1.71 3.86 12.76
N PRO A 79 -1.54 2.58 13.15
CA PRO A 79 -2.50 1.52 12.83
C PRO A 79 -3.91 1.73 13.41
N GLN A 80 -4.04 2.51 14.49
CA GLN A 80 -5.30 2.77 15.18
C GLN A 80 -6.03 4.05 14.73
N TRP A 81 -5.40 4.91 13.90
CA TRP A 81 -5.95 6.25 13.61
C TRP A 81 -7.25 6.20 12.81
N ASN A 82 -7.25 5.51 11.67
CA ASN A 82 -8.45 5.29 10.85
C ASN A 82 -8.25 4.09 9.91
N PRO A 83 -8.32 2.85 10.44
CA PRO A 83 -8.01 1.65 9.66
C PRO A 83 -8.96 1.47 8.47
N SER A 84 -10.24 1.80 8.60
CA SER A 84 -11.22 1.68 7.52
C SER A 84 -10.90 2.62 6.35
N LEU A 85 -10.57 3.89 6.63
CA LEU A 85 -10.19 4.85 5.59
C LEU A 85 -8.89 4.42 4.88
N LEU A 86 -7.90 3.97 5.64
CA LEU A 86 -6.63 3.51 5.08
C LEU A 86 -6.82 2.29 4.19
N ASN A 87 -7.56 1.28 4.65
CA ASN A 87 -7.86 0.10 3.85
C ASN A 87 -8.61 0.45 2.56
N TYR A 88 -9.61 1.33 2.66
CA TYR A 88 -10.33 1.79 1.48
C TYR A 88 -9.41 2.48 0.46
N ARG A 89 -8.57 3.42 0.90
CA ARG A 89 -7.69 4.17 -0.01
C ARG A 89 -6.55 3.32 -0.58
N ILE A 90 -6.00 2.40 0.21
CA ILE A 90 -5.00 1.44 -0.26
C ILE A 90 -5.58 0.56 -1.36
N ASN A 91 -6.76 -0.04 -1.12
CA ASN A 91 -7.43 -0.88 -2.11
C ASN A 91 -7.78 -0.08 -3.38
N TYR A 92 -8.22 1.17 -3.23
CA TYR A 92 -8.51 2.05 -4.36
C TYR A 92 -7.27 2.29 -5.23
N CYS A 93 -6.12 2.61 -4.63
CA CYS A 93 -4.88 2.78 -5.39
C CYS A 93 -4.45 1.49 -6.09
N GLN A 94 -4.50 0.35 -5.40
CA GLN A 94 -4.13 -0.96 -5.98
C GLN A 94 -4.97 -1.30 -7.20
N GLN A 95 -6.30 -1.18 -7.10
CA GLN A 95 -7.20 -1.46 -8.22
C GLN A 95 -6.95 -0.55 -9.43
N ASN A 96 -6.63 0.72 -9.20
CA ASN A 96 -6.33 1.64 -10.30
C ASN A 96 -4.95 1.36 -10.91
N ILE A 97 -3.94 1.02 -10.10
CA ILE A 97 -2.63 0.60 -10.60
C ILE A 97 -2.77 -0.61 -11.52
N GLU A 98 -3.48 -1.65 -11.09
CA GLU A 98 -3.70 -2.87 -11.88
C GLU A 98 -4.40 -2.56 -13.22
N LYS A 99 -5.45 -1.72 -13.19
CA LYS A 99 -6.16 -1.30 -14.41
C LYS A 99 -5.24 -0.54 -15.37
N LEU A 100 -4.45 0.40 -14.86
CA LEU A 100 -3.56 1.20 -15.69
C LEU A 100 -2.42 0.35 -16.26
N GLU A 101 -1.80 -0.52 -15.46
CA GLU A 101 -0.77 -1.44 -15.94
C GLU A 101 -1.29 -2.37 -17.04
N SER A 102 -2.50 -2.91 -16.88
CA SER A 102 -3.16 -3.71 -17.92
C SER A 102 -3.42 -2.91 -19.21
N ARG A 103 -3.85 -1.65 -19.09
CA ARG A 103 -4.07 -0.76 -20.23
C ARG A 103 -2.75 -0.48 -20.97
N ILE A 104 -1.68 -0.18 -20.23
CA ILE A 104 -0.35 0.08 -20.79
C ILE A 104 0.17 -1.14 -21.54
N GLN A 105 0.08 -2.32 -20.92
CA GLN A 105 0.53 -3.57 -21.54
C GLN A 105 -0.26 -3.86 -22.83
N SER A 106 -1.58 -3.66 -22.80
CA SER A 106 -2.45 -3.88 -23.96
C SER A 106 -2.12 -2.92 -25.10
N SER A 107 -1.89 -1.64 -24.79
CA SER A 107 -1.46 -0.63 -25.78
C SER A 107 -0.08 -0.96 -26.38
N ALA A 108 0.88 -1.39 -25.56
CA ALA A 108 2.21 -1.78 -26.03
C ALA A 108 2.16 -3.00 -26.97
N SER A 109 1.35 -4.01 -26.63
CA SER A 109 1.16 -5.19 -27.48
C SER A 109 0.45 -4.88 -28.80
N ALA A 110 -0.51 -3.93 -28.80
CA ALA A 110 -1.16 -3.48 -30.03
C ALA A 110 -0.18 -2.78 -30.99
N LEU A 111 0.62 -1.84 -30.49
CA LEU A 111 1.62 -1.14 -31.28
C LEU A 111 2.63 -2.11 -31.93
N SER A 112 3.13 -3.08 -31.16
CA SER A 112 4.06 -4.10 -31.68
C SER A 112 3.44 -4.94 -32.80
N ARG A 113 2.14 -5.24 -32.75
CA ARG A 113 1.45 -5.97 -33.82
C ARG A 113 1.38 -5.12 -35.09
N ASP A 114 1.04 -3.85 -34.96
CA ASP A 114 0.90 -2.94 -36.10
C ASP A 114 2.26 -2.74 -36.81
N ASP A 115 3.35 -2.64 -36.05
CA ASP A 115 4.71 -2.60 -36.59
C ASP A 115 5.07 -3.86 -37.39
N LEU A 116 4.72 -5.04 -36.88
CA LEU A 116 4.94 -6.31 -37.57
C LEU A 116 4.16 -6.38 -38.90
N LEU A 117 2.92 -5.90 -38.91
CA LEU A 117 2.10 -5.84 -40.12
C LEU A 117 2.69 -4.85 -41.14
N ALA A 118 3.15 -3.69 -40.67
CA ALA A 118 3.80 -2.69 -41.53
C ALA A 118 5.07 -3.25 -42.19
N LEU A 119 5.90 -3.98 -41.44
CA LEU A 119 7.09 -4.64 -41.97
C LEU A 119 6.76 -5.71 -43.01
N SER A 120 5.75 -6.56 -42.74
CA SER A 120 5.32 -7.60 -43.67
C SER A 120 4.79 -7.01 -44.98
N ASN A 121 3.97 -5.96 -44.91
CA ASN A 121 3.45 -5.27 -46.09
C ASN A 121 4.56 -4.61 -46.92
N LYS A 122 5.56 -4.03 -46.25
CA LYS A 122 6.72 -3.46 -46.92
C LYS A 122 7.51 -4.51 -47.70
N GLN A 123 7.79 -5.66 -47.08
CA GLN A 123 8.46 -6.79 -47.74
C GLN A 123 7.66 -7.31 -48.93
N ALA A 124 6.33 -7.45 -48.81
CA ALA A 124 5.48 -7.90 -49.90
C ALA A 124 5.51 -6.95 -51.10
N LYS A 125 5.64 -5.64 -50.87
CA LYS A 125 5.74 -4.62 -51.92
C LYS A 125 7.12 -4.61 -52.62
N GLU A 126 8.19 -4.91 -51.89
CA GLU A 126 9.56 -4.97 -52.46
C GLU A 126 9.79 -6.22 -53.33
N LEU A 127 8.94 -7.25 -53.19
CA LEU A 127 9.00 -8.49 -53.98
C LEU A 127 8.09 -8.49 -55.22
N GLN A 128 7.36 -7.40 -55.48
CA GLN A 128 6.52 -7.18 -56.66
C GLN A 128 7.21 -6.26 -57.66
#